data_AF-A0ABD5NN39-F1
#
_entry.id   AF-A0ABD5NN39-F1
#
_cell.length_a   1.000
_cell.length_b   1.000
_cell.length_c   1.000
_cell.angle_alpha   90.00
_cell.angle_beta   90.00
_cell.angle_gamma   90.00
#
_symmetry.space_group_name_H-M   'P 1'
#
loop_
_entity.id
_entity.type
_entity.pdbx_description
1 polymer ?
#
loop_
_entity_poly.entity_id
_entity_poly.type
_entity_poly.pdbx_seq_one_letter_code
_entity_poly.pdbx_strand_id
1 'polypeptide(L)'
;MATVGVAALSGCTDGDDGDETTDPDDENGEERPAGVSREEFESGPVPDVYVSATSLGAEERDPDEVRPKSEVSFSDYEAAQENDAHQPGTCCANCADYIPDKNGDEFGACAEVEGYIDGEDWCTIYETLPEPEVPDGVSEDELATAEVPAAYQTASSQAGEERTPDELQSQDAGSLMESVDAIADGVARPGQSCGNCAEYIPDENGDTWGACAKVEGYVAVEDWCSIWEHVSEAA
;
A
#
# COMPACT_ATOMS: atom_id res chain seq x y z
N MET A 1 -43.44 3.97 54.53
CA MET A 1 -43.35 2.91 55.55
C MET A 1 -44.33 1.80 55.17
N ALA A 2 -43.87 0.82 54.38
CA ALA A 2 -44.45 -0.51 54.24
C ALA A 2 -43.37 -1.41 53.59
N THR A 3 -43.23 -2.61 54.14
CA THR A 3 -42.13 -3.56 54.02
C THR A 3 -42.31 -4.59 52.90
N VAL A 4 -41.18 -4.92 52.25
CA VAL A 4 -40.65 -6.23 51.80
C VAL A 4 -41.56 -7.22 51.05
N GLY A 5 -41.08 -7.64 49.87
CA GLY A 5 -41.33 -8.95 49.27
C GLY A 5 -40.15 -9.37 48.40
N VAL A 6 -39.38 -10.37 48.86
CA VAL A 6 -38.24 -10.98 48.18
C VAL A 6 -38.74 -12.05 47.20
N ALA A 7 -38.21 -12.07 45.97
CA ALA A 7 -38.22 -13.25 45.11
C ALA A 7 -36.84 -13.39 44.45
N ALA A 8 -36.18 -14.49 44.76
CA ALA A 8 -34.92 -14.93 44.19
C ALA A 8 -35.17 -15.66 42.86
N LEU A 9 -34.36 -15.36 41.85
CA LEU A 9 -34.11 -16.26 40.72
C LEU A 9 -32.60 -16.37 40.57
N SER A 10 -32.07 -17.49 41.04
CA SER A 10 -30.73 -17.98 40.75
C SER A 10 -30.64 -18.38 39.28
N GLY A 11 -29.62 -17.87 38.59
CA GLY A 11 -29.13 -18.39 37.32
C GLY A 11 -27.63 -18.20 37.28
N CYS A 12 -26.89 -19.27 37.58
CA CYS A 12 -25.44 -19.37 37.41
C CYS A 12 -25.17 -20.06 36.07
N THR A 13 -24.41 -19.40 35.20
CA THR A 13 -23.55 -19.94 34.13
C THR A 13 -22.42 -18.89 34.03
N ASP A 14 -21.21 -19.02 34.55
CA ASP A 14 -20.16 -20.06 34.45
C ASP A 14 -19.91 -20.49 33.00
N GLY A 15 -18.92 -19.84 32.38
CA GLY A 15 -18.40 -20.21 31.06
C GLY A 15 -17.76 -19.04 30.31
N ASP A 16 -16.42 -19.07 30.26
CA ASP A 16 -15.51 -18.39 29.34
C ASP A 16 -15.14 -16.93 29.63
N ASP A 17 -14.07 -16.80 30.45
CA ASP A 17 -13.07 -15.74 30.36
C ASP A 17 -12.56 -15.64 28.92
N GLY A 18 -13.21 -14.78 28.13
CA GLY A 18 -12.58 -14.16 26.97
C GLY A 18 -11.49 -13.24 27.49
N ASP A 19 -10.26 -13.75 27.42
CA ASP A 19 -9.01 -13.01 27.55
C ASP A 19 -8.99 -11.92 26.47
N GLU A 20 -9.68 -10.81 26.74
CA GLU A 20 -9.46 -9.57 26.04
C GLU A 20 -8.18 -8.99 26.64
N THR A 21 -7.03 -9.46 26.15
CA THR A 21 -5.76 -8.76 26.29
C THR A 21 -5.88 -7.45 25.51
N THR A 22 -6.54 -6.47 26.12
CA THR A 22 -6.29 -5.08 25.80
C THR A 22 -4.90 -4.79 26.31
N ASP A 23 -3.94 -4.77 25.39
CA ASP A 23 -2.56 -4.38 25.66
C ASP A 23 -2.59 -2.93 26.18
N PRO A 24 -2.23 -2.68 27.44
CA PRO A 24 -2.39 -1.36 28.07
C PRO A 24 -1.30 -0.36 27.65
N ASP A 25 -0.49 -0.66 26.64
CA ASP A 25 0.63 0.15 26.15
C ASP A 25 0.31 0.95 24.87
N ASP A 26 -0.92 0.95 24.39
CA ASP A 26 -1.31 1.63 23.14
C ASP A 26 -1.88 3.04 23.39
N GLU A 27 -1.13 3.89 24.10
CA GLU A 27 -1.49 5.33 24.22
C GLU A 27 -0.69 6.21 23.22
N ASN A 28 0.21 5.61 22.42
CA ASN A 28 1.01 6.25 21.36
C ASN A 28 1.40 5.25 20.23
N GLY A 29 0.67 4.15 20.03
CA GLY A 29 1.09 3.10 19.11
C GLY A 29 0.68 3.38 17.66
N GLU A 30 1.63 3.27 16.73
CA GLU A 30 1.35 3.08 15.29
C GLU A 30 0.26 2.01 15.08
N GLU A 31 -0.62 2.24 14.10
CA GLU A 31 -1.65 1.28 13.70
C GLU A 31 -0.99 -0.03 13.25
N ARG A 32 -1.67 -1.16 13.51
CA ARG A 32 -1.15 -2.52 13.25
C ARG A 32 -2.30 -3.45 12.88
N PRO A 33 -2.03 -4.54 12.14
CA PRO A 33 -3.05 -5.56 11.87
C PRO A 33 -3.62 -6.16 13.16
N ALA A 34 -4.91 -6.48 13.14
CA ALA A 34 -5.61 -7.04 14.31
C ALA A 34 -4.98 -8.36 14.77
N GLY A 35 -4.60 -8.44 16.04
CA GLY A 35 -4.01 -9.64 16.64
C GLY A 35 -2.51 -9.81 16.41
N VAL A 36 -1.83 -8.84 15.80
CA VAL A 36 -0.38 -8.82 15.64
C VAL A 36 0.24 -8.02 16.79
N SER A 37 1.17 -8.63 17.54
CA SER A 37 1.89 -7.93 18.61
C SER A 37 2.88 -6.91 18.05
N ARG A 38 3.42 -6.02 18.91
CA ARG A 38 4.35 -4.98 18.42
C ARG A 38 5.65 -5.59 17.91
N GLU A 39 6.17 -6.56 18.65
CA GLU A 39 7.39 -7.30 18.28
C GLU A 39 7.20 -8.04 16.95
N GLU A 40 6.02 -8.64 16.73
CA GLU A 40 5.69 -9.29 15.46
C GLU A 40 5.54 -8.30 14.30
N PHE A 41 4.94 -7.13 14.54
CA PHE A 41 4.83 -6.08 13.53
C PHE A 41 6.21 -5.56 13.09
N GLU A 42 7.11 -5.33 14.06
CA GLU A 42 8.43 -4.75 13.82
C GLU A 42 9.44 -5.75 13.23
N SER A 43 9.41 -7.01 13.66
CA SER A 43 10.46 -7.99 13.37
C SER A 43 9.95 -9.43 13.16
N GLY A 44 8.64 -9.64 13.25
CA GLY A 44 8.03 -10.95 13.06
C GLY A 44 7.97 -11.36 11.60
N PRO A 45 7.54 -12.62 11.36
CA PRO A 45 7.27 -13.07 9.99
C PRO A 45 6.11 -12.27 9.40
N VAL A 46 6.24 -11.89 8.14
CA VAL A 46 5.12 -11.39 7.34
C VAL A 46 4.17 -12.54 6.97
N PRO A 47 2.89 -12.27 6.70
CA PRO A 47 1.96 -13.27 6.19
C PRO A 47 2.48 -14.02 4.96
N ASP A 48 2.06 -15.28 4.78
CA ASP A 48 2.55 -16.18 3.71
C ASP A 48 2.45 -15.56 2.30
N VAL A 49 1.46 -14.69 2.06
CA VAL A 49 1.27 -14.01 0.77
C VAL A 49 2.45 -13.11 0.38
N TYR A 50 3.25 -12.68 1.35
CA TYR A 50 4.39 -11.77 1.16
C TYR A 50 5.74 -12.48 1.09
N VAL A 51 5.86 -13.72 1.58
CA VAL A 51 7.15 -14.40 1.78
C VAL A 51 8.01 -14.47 0.51
N SER A 52 7.40 -14.62 -0.66
CA SER A 52 8.05 -14.57 -1.97
C SER A 52 7.32 -13.63 -2.91
N ALA A 53 6.74 -12.56 -2.38
CA ALA A 53 6.06 -11.57 -3.18
C ALA A 53 7.07 -10.67 -3.90
N THR A 54 6.70 -10.25 -5.11
CA THR A 54 7.44 -9.26 -5.88
C THR A 54 7.06 -7.84 -5.44
N SER A 55 8.06 -6.96 -5.33
CA SER A 55 7.95 -5.53 -5.07
C SER A 55 7.52 -4.74 -6.31
N LEU A 56 7.22 -3.45 -6.13
CA LEU A 56 6.89 -2.54 -7.22
C LEU A 56 8.02 -2.41 -8.26
N GLY A 57 9.28 -2.52 -7.83
CA GLY A 57 10.49 -2.51 -8.65
C GLY A 57 10.87 -3.87 -9.25
N ALA A 58 9.97 -4.86 -9.20
CA ALA A 58 10.16 -6.21 -9.74
C ALA A 58 11.21 -7.07 -9.00
N GLU A 59 11.49 -6.79 -7.74
CA GLU A 59 12.35 -7.62 -6.89
C GLU A 59 11.53 -8.63 -6.08
N GLU A 60 11.94 -9.91 -6.05
CA GLU A 60 11.28 -10.93 -5.23
C GLU A 60 11.85 -10.91 -3.81
N ARG A 61 10.98 -10.83 -2.80
CA ARG A 61 11.39 -10.93 -1.40
C ARG A 61 12.02 -12.28 -1.09
N ASP A 62 13.18 -12.26 -0.43
CA ASP A 62 13.78 -13.44 0.21
C ASP A 62 13.82 -13.22 1.74
N PRO A 63 13.08 -14.01 2.55
CA PRO A 63 13.06 -13.86 4.00
C PRO A 63 14.41 -14.12 4.67
N ASP A 64 15.37 -14.75 3.99
CA ASP A 64 16.73 -14.96 4.49
C ASP A 64 17.67 -13.77 4.17
N GLU A 65 17.25 -12.80 3.34
CA GLU A 65 18.06 -11.66 2.91
C GLU A 65 17.55 -10.28 3.41
N VAL A 66 16.42 -10.25 4.12
CA VAL A 66 15.88 -9.01 4.71
C VAL A 66 16.72 -8.47 5.88
N ARG A 67 16.67 -7.14 6.05
CA ARG A 67 17.38 -6.40 7.10
C ARG A 67 16.43 -5.97 8.21
N PRO A 68 16.92 -5.88 9.46
CA PRO A 68 16.13 -5.32 10.54
C PRO A 68 15.86 -3.84 10.34
N LYS A 69 14.66 -3.38 10.72
CA LYS A 69 14.25 -1.96 10.66
C LYS A 69 15.27 -0.99 11.27
N SER A 70 15.92 -1.43 12.36
CA SER A 70 16.96 -0.65 13.06
C SER A 70 18.24 -0.40 12.23
N GLU A 71 18.56 -1.24 11.25
CA GLU A 71 19.76 -1.09 10.40
C GLU A 71 19.54 -0.07 9.28
N VAL A 72 18.29 0.13 8.86
CA VAL A 72 17.92 1.01 7.75
C VAL A 72 17.32 2.34 8.22
N SER A 73 17.35 2.60 9.53
CA SER A 73 16.72 3.78 10.14
C SER A 73 15.25 3.93 9.70
N PHE A 74 14.51 2.82 9.74
CA PHE A 74 13.08 2.80 9.43
C PHE A 74 12.32 3.71 10.39
N SER A 75 11.36 4.46 9.87
CA SER A 75 10.53 5.39 10.63
C SER A 75 9.23 5.71 9.91
N ASP A 76 8.21 6.09 10.66
CA ASP A 76 7.01 6.73 10.11
C ASP A 76 7.36 8.00 9.31
N TYR A 77 6.42 8.48 8.49
CA TYR A 77 6.62 9.63 7.62
C TYR A 77 6.94 10.93 8.38
N GLU A 78 6.37 11.13 9.57
CA GLU A 78 6.58 12.34 10.36
C GLU A 78 8.02 12.40 10.89
N ALA A 79 8.51 11.29 11.46
CA ALA A 79 9.87 11.14 11.94
C ALA A 79 10.90 11.11 10.79
N ALA A 80 10.53 10.53 9.63
CA ALA A 80 11.40 10.50 8.46
C ALA A 80 11.80 11.91 7.98
N GLN A 81 10.89 12.89 8.07
CA GLN A 81 11.17 14.28 7.70
C GLN A 81 12.27 14.95 8.55
N GLU A 82 12.60 14.39 9.71
CA GLU A 82 13.72 14.86 10.54
C GLU A 82 15.07 14.25 10.11
N ASN A 83 15.07 13.26 9.23
CA ASN A 83 16.27 12.60 8.72
C ASN A 83 16.86 13.37 7.53
N ASP A 84 18.16 13.68 7.58
CA ASP A 84 18.87 14.42 6.53
C ASP A 84 18.85 13.74 5.14
N ALA A 85 18.61 12.42 5.09
CA ALA A 85 18.54 11.65 3.84
C ALA A 85 17.12 11.58 3.25
N HIS A 86 16.09 11.95 4.01
CA HIS A 86 14.71 11.97 3.52
C HIS A 86 14.54 13.09 2.49
N GLN A 87 13.85 12.78 1.39
CA GLN A 87 13.47 13.76 0.38
C GLN A 87 11.96 13.97 0.46
N PRO A 88 11.47 15.22 0.30
CA PRO A 88 10.04 15.48 0.33
C PRO A 88 9.27 14.56 -0.62
N GLY A 89 8.20 13.94 -0.11
CA GLY A 89 7.35 13.05 -0.89
C GLY A 89 7.79 11.58 -0.98
N THR A 90 9.03 11.24 -0.60
CA THR A 90 9.48 9.85 -0.61
C THR A 90 8.89 9.07 0.57
N CYS A 91 8.30 7.91 0.28
CA CYS A 91 7.72 6.97 1.24
C CYS A 91 7.75 5.54 0.67
N CYS A 92 7.36 4.54 1.45
CA CYS A 92 7.37 3.15 1.03
C CYS A 92 6.47 2.93 -0.19
N ALA A 93 5.29 3.52 -0.25
CA ALA A 93 4.38 3.35 -1.39
C ALA A 93 4.93 3.77 -2.75
N ASN A 94 5.94 4.63 -2.81
CA ASN A 94 6.64 5.02 -4.06
C ASN A 94 8.10 4.56 -4.11
N CYS A 95 8.46 3.57 -3.28
CA CYS A 95 9.76 2.90 -3.27
C CYS A 95 9.75 1.65 -4.17
N ALA A 96 10.87 1.37 -4.85
CA ALA A 96 11.08 0.18 -5.65
C ALA A 96 10.92 -1.12 -4.84
N ASP A 97 11.33 -1.12 -3.57
CA ASP A 97 11.36 -2.34 -2.75
C ASP A 97 10.02 -2.64 -2.08
N TYR A 98 9.04 -1.74 -2.17
CA TYR A 98 7.77 -1.92 -1.48
C TYR A 98 6.92 -3.01 -2.13
N ILE A 99 6.30 -3.82 -1.30
CA ILE A 99 5.32 -4.84 -1.68
C ILE A 99 3.98 -4.35 -1.15
N PRO A 100 3.04 -3.94 -2.02
CA PRO A 100 1.73 -3.44 -1.60
C PRO A 100 0.95 -4.47 -0.80
N ASP A 101 -0.08 -4.01 -0.07
CA ASP A 101 -1.04 -4.87 0.62
C ASP A 101 -1.68 -5.88 -0.36
N LYS A 102 -1.65 -7.16 0.03
CA LYS A 102 -2.21 -8.32 -0.70
C LYS A 102 -3.23 -9.11 0.12
N ASN A 103 -3.48 -8.75 1.37
CA ASN A 103 -4.40 -9.44 2.27
C ASN A 103 -5.47 -8.52 2.89
N GLY A 104 -5.50 -7.25 2.52
CA GLY A 104 -6.52 -6.28 2.92
C GLY A 104 -6.40 -5.85 4.38
N ASP A 105 -5.21 -5.97 4.98
CA ASP A 105 -4.95 -5.52 6.35
C ASP A 105 -4.36 -4.10 6.42
N GLU A 106 -4.25 -3.42 5.28
CA GLU A 106 -3.69 -2.06 5.10
C GLU A 106 -2.15 -2.01 5.17
N PHE A 107 -1.47 -3.12 5.45
CA PHE A 107 -0.02 -3.18 5.54
C PHE A 107 0.58 -4.06 4.43
N GLY A 108 1.67 -3.55 3.85
CA GLY A 108 2.49 -4.28 2.90
C GLY A 108 3.68 -4.98 3.55
N ALA A 109 4.64 -5.30 2.70
CA ALA A 109 5.97 -5.76 3.06
C ALA A 109 7.03 -5.00 2.24
N CYS A 110 8.30 -5.37 2.39
CA CYS A 110 9.41 -4.81 1.60
C CYS A 110 10.30 -5.95 1.08
N ALA A 111 10.91 -5.86 -0.08
CA ALA A 111 11.86 -6.87 -0.54
C ALA A 111 13.08 -6.98 0.40
N GLU A 112 13.50 -5.86 1.01
CA GLU A 112 14.76 -5.72 1.75
C GLU A 112 14.61 -5.53 3.26
N VAL A 113 13.41 -5.27 3.78
CA VAL A 113 13.20 -4.95 5.21
C VAL A 113 12.24 -5.93 5.88
N GLU A 114 12.59 -6.40 7.08
CA GLU A 114 11.76 -7.33 7.86
C GLU A 114 10.50 -6.67 8.44
N GLY A 115 9.55 -7.51 8.86
CA GLY A 115 8.29 -7.05 9.44
C GLY A 115 7.31 -6.47 8.42
N TYR A 116 6.21 -5.93 8.97
CA TYR A 116 5.15 -5.27 8.23
C TYR A 116 5.55 -3.85 7.88
N ILE A 117 5.07 -3.33 6.75
CA ILE A 117 5.46 -2.02 6.22
C ILE A 117 4.18 -1.23 5.91
N ASP A 118 4.01 -0.08 6.55
CA ASP A 118 3.00 0.87 6.12
C ASP A 118 3.49 1.56 4.83
N GLY A 119 2.60 1.80 3.88
CA GLY A 119 2.94 2.56 2.68
C GLY A 119 3.42 3.97 2.98
N GLU A 120 2.99 4.57 4.10
CA GLU A 120 3.40 5.90 4.54
C GLU A 120 4.84 5.94 5.08
N ASP A 121 5.37 4.82 5.56
CA ASP A 121 6.68 4.73 6.21
C ASP A 121 7.84 5.08 5.27
N TRP A 122 9.05 5.18 5.83
CA TRP A 122 10.27 5.41 5.05
C TRP A 122 11.51 4.80 5.71
N CYS A 123 12.55 4.53 4.92
CA CYS A 123 13.86 4.15 5.43
C CYS A 123 15.00 4.65 4.53
N THR A 124 16.22 4.66 5.07
CA THR A 124 17.41 5.21 4.39
C THR A 124 17.88 4.46 3.16
N ILE A 125 17.35 3.26 2.91
CA ILE A 125 17.64 2.49 1.70
C ILE A 125 16.58 2.69 0.61
N TYR A 126 15.68 3.67 0.77
CA TYR A 126 14.70 4.06 -0.25
C TYR A 126 15.35 4.13 -1.64
N GLU A 127 14.71 3.45 -2.59
CA GLU A 127 15.08 3.43 -4.00
C GLU A 127 13.90 3.91 -4.84
N THR A 128 14.15 4.85 -5.75
CA THR A 128 13.13 5.32 -6.69
C THR A 128 12.76 4.21 -7.65
N LEU A 129 11.48 4.16 -8.03
CA LEU A 129 11.00 3.24 -9.05
C LEU A 129 11.69 3.50 -10.41
N PRO A 130 11.89 2.46 -11.25
CA PRO A 130 12.49 2.65 -12.55
C PRO A 130 11.51 3.38 -13.48
N GLU A 131 11.95 4.52 -14.02
CA GLU A 131 11.17 5.26 -15.02
C GLU A 131 11.02 4.41 -16.30
N PRO A 132 9.79 4.15 -16.76
CA PRO A 132 9.55 3.29 -17.90
C PRO A 132 9.94 3.96 -19.23
N GLU A 133 10.51 3.19 -20.16
CA GLU A 133 10.89 3.73 -21.47
C GLU A 133 9.65 4.07 -22.31
N VAL A 134 9.69 5.18 -23.03
CA VAL A 134 8.61 5.59 -23.94
C VAL A 134 8.43 4.52 -25.05
N PRO A 135 7.22 3.99 -25.26
CA PRO A 135 6.99 2.94 -26.25
C PRO A 135 7.31 3.39 -27.69
N ASP A 136 7.82 2.45 -28.49
CA ASP A 136 8.18 2.68 -29.89
C ASP A 136 7.00 3.27 -30.69
N GLY A 137 7.21 4.47 -31.26
CA GLY A 137 6.21 5.13 -32.12
C GLY A 137 5.18 5.97 -31.36
N VAL A 138 5.32 6.10 -30.04
CA VAL A 138 4.59 7.04 -29.19
C VAL A 138 5.58 8.13 -28.74
N SER A 139 5.15 9.38 -28.67
CA SER A 139 5.94 10.45 -28.03
C SER A 139 5.52 10.62 -26.57
N GLU A 140 6.40 11.18 -25.73
CA GLU A 140 6.12 11.44 -24.31
C GLU A 140 4.80 12.21 -24.12
N ASP A 141 4.56 13.24 -24.94
CA ASP A 141 3.33 14.05 -24.91
C ASP A 141 2.06 13.26 -25.30
N GLU A 142 2.20 12.11 -25.98
CA GLU A 142 1.08 11.28 -26.42
C GLU A 142 0.74 10.17 -25.41
N LEU A 143 1.64 9.82 -24.48
CA LEU A 143 1.44 8.76 -23.48
C LEU A 143 0.11 8.89 -22.75
N ALA A 144 -0.28 10.13 -22.44
CA ALA A 144 -1.48 10.45 -21.67
C ALA A 144 -2.79 10.03 -22.35
N THR A 145 -2.79 9.82 -23.66
CA THR A 145 -4.00 9.46 -24.44
C THR A 145 -3.77 8.32 -25.42
N ALA A 146 -2.53 7.80 -25.48
CA ALA A 146 -2.18 6.72 -26.38
C ALA A 146 -2.95 5.44 -26.03
N GLU A 147 -3.29 4.66 -27.06
CA GLU A 147 -3.88 3.35 -26.85
C GLU A 147 -2.84 2.42 -26.22
N VAL A 148 -3.16 1.88 -25.05
CA VAL A 148 -2.34 0.89 -24.35
C VAL A 148 -2.34 -0.45 -25.09
N PRO A 149 -1.28 -1.28 -24.94
CA PRO A 149 -1.23 -2.61 -25.49
C PRO A 149 -2.49 -3.44 -25.22
N ALA A 150 -2.81 -4.35 -26.14
CA ALA A 150 -4.01 -5.18 -26.04
C ALA A 150 -4.13 -5.99 -24.74
N ALA A 151 -3.01 -6.28 -24.08
CA ALA A 151 -2.98 -6.93 -22.76
C ALA A 151 -3.74 -6.12 -21.71
N TYR A 152 -3.64 -4.78 -21.74
CA TYR A 152 -4.25 -3.91 -20.74
C TYR A 152 -5.69 -3.52 -21.06
N GLN A 153 -6.10 -3.56 -22.34
CA GLN A 153 -7.40 -3.02 -22.79
C GLN A 153 -8.62 -3.69 -22.14
N THR A 154 -8.46 -4.92 -21.66
CA THR A 154 -9.50 -5.68 -20.95
C THR A 154 -8.94 -6.38 -19.70
N ALA A 155 -7.83 -5.86 -19.16
CA ALA A 155 -7.27 -6.40 -17.91
C ALA A 155 -8.11 -5.96 -16.71
N SER A 156 -7.98 -6.72 -15.63
CA SER A 156 -8.55 -6.38 -14.33
C SER A 156 -7.54 -5.62 -13.50
N SER A 157 -7.99 -4.62 -12.74
CA SER A 157 -7.17 -3.92 -11.77
C SER A 157 -6.81 -4.80 -10.57
N GLN A 158 -5.98 -4.28 -9.67
CA GLN A 158 -5.61 -4.95 -8.42
C GLN A 158 -6.83 -5.34 -7.57
N ALA A 159 -7.90 -4.53 -7.60
CA ALA A 159 -9.18 -4.83 -6.93
C ALA A 159 -10.21 -5.57 -7.80
N GLY A 160 -9.84 -5.97 -9.02
CA GLY A 160 -10.68 -6.78 -9.91
C GLY A 160 -11.62 -6.01 -10.83
N GLU A 161 -11.53 -4.68 -10.91
CA GLU A 161 -12.33 -3.87 -11.85
C GLU A 161 -11.80 -4.06 -13.28
N GLU A 162 -12.69 -4.34 -14.23
CA GLU A 162 -12.30 -4.49 -15.64
C GLU A 162 -12.13 -3.12 -16.33
N ARG A 163 -11.00 -2.91 -17.03
CA ARG A 163 -10.82 -1.71 -17.86
C ARG A 163 -11.83 -1.68 -18.99
N THR A 164 -12.53 -0.56 -19.14
CA THR A 164 -13.48 -0.32 -20.24
C THR A 164 -13.06 0.91 -21.05
N PRO A 165 -12.43 0.75 -22.23
CA PRO A 165 -11.84 1.85 -23.00
C PRO A 165 -12.79 3.02 -23.32
N ASP A 166 -14.09 2.75 -23.50
CA ASP A 166 -15.09 3.76 -23.82
C ASP A 166 -15.55 4.59 -22.61
N GLU A 167 -15.10 4.26 -21.39
CA GLU A 167 -15.55 4.88 -20.12
C GLU A 167 -14.41 5.54 -19.32
N LEU A 168 -13.22 5.66 -19.92
CA LEU A 168 -12.03 6.19 -19.25
C LEU A 168 -12.09 7.72 -19.07
N GLN A 169 -11.54 8.18 -17.95
CA GLN A 169 -11.26 9.60 -17.70
C GLN A 169 -9.89 9.98 -18.25
N SER A 170 -9.72 11.25 -18.62
CA SER A 170 -8.42 11.77 -19.02
C SER A 170 -7.48 11.92 -17.82
N GLN A 171 -6.18 11.78 -18.07
CA GLN A 171 -5.15 11.98 -17.03
C GLN A 171 -5.24 13.37 -16.40
N ASP A 172 -5.50 14.41 -17.20
CA ASP A 172 -5.76 15.77 -16.73
C ASP A 172 -6.95 15.86 -15.75
N ALA A 173 -8.02 15.10 -15.99
CA ALA A 173 -9.20 15.11 -15.13
C ALA A 173 -8.91 14.45 -13.77
N GLY A 174 -8.10 13.39 -13.77
CA GLY A 174 -7.59 12.75 -12.57
C GLY A 174 -6.48 13.54 -11.86
N SER A 175 -5.87 14.52 -12.53
CA SER A 175 -4.63 15.18 -12.10
C SER A 175 -3.51 14.16 -11.90
N LEU A 176 -3.31 13.27 -12.88
CA LEU A 176 -2.21 12.30 -12.85
C LEU A 176 -0.85 13.05 -12.82
N MET A 177 0.01 12.67 -11.90
CA MET A 177 1.38 13.16 -11.74
C MET A 177 2.19 12.17 -10.91
N GLU A 178 3.51 12.35 -10.79
CA GLU A 178 4.33 11.52 -9.91
C GLU A 178 3.85 11.59 -8.45
N SER A 179 3.78 10.43 -7.78
CA SER A 179 3.38 10.33 -6.36
C SER A 179 4.27 11.19 -5.46
N VAL A 180 5.59 11.15 -5.68
CA VAL A 180 6.57 11.92 -4.90
C VAL A 180 6.28 13.42 -4.96
N ASP A 181 5.99 13.95 -6.14
CA ASP A 181 5.65 15.37 -6.33
C ASP A 181 4.29 15.69 -5.71
N ALA A 182 3.29 14.83 -5.91
CA ALA A 182 1.96 15.02 -5.34
C ALA A 182 1.99 15.10 -3.80
N ILE A 183 2.81 14.27 -3.15
CA ILE A 183 2.99 14.26 -1.69
C ILE A 183 3.81 15.47 -1.25
N ALA A 184 4.89 15.80 -1.95
CA ALA A 184 5.73 16.97 -1.64
C ALA A 184 4.94 18.29 -1.69
N ASP A 185 4.01 18.40 -2.65
CA ASP A 185 3.11 19.54 -2.81
C ASP A 185 1.89 19.50 -1.86
N GLY A 186 1.71 18.41 -1.11
CA GLY A 186 0.60 18.21 -0.17
C GLY A 186 -0.76 18.01 -0.84
N VAL A 187 -0.77 17.57 -2.11
CA VAL A 187 -1.98 17.22 -2.86
C VAL A 187 -2.40 15.78 -2.58
N ALA A 188 -1.43 14.87 -2.53
CA ALA A 188 -1.57 13.50 -2.08
C ALA A 188 -1.14 13.34 -0.62
N ARG A 189 -1.57 12.25 0.02
CA ARG A 189 -1.02 11.83 1.31
C ARG A 189 0.16 10.87 1.08
N PRO A 190 1.12 10.78 2.00
CA PRO A 190 2.06 9.66 2.03
C PRO A 190 1.33 8.33 1.89
N GLY A 191 2.01 7.31 1.38
CA GLY A 191 1.39 6.00 1.20
C GLY A 191 0.51 5.87 -0.04
N GLN A 192 0.45 6.86 -0.94
CA GLN A 192 -0.41 6.79 -2.13
C GLN A 192 0.39 6.80 -3.43
N SER A 193 0.34 5.70 -4.17
CA SER A 193 0.85 5.59 -5.55
C SER A 193 -0.08 4.71 -6.40
N CYS A 194 0.11 4.70 -7.71
CA CYS A 194 -0.62 3.81 -8.60
C CYS A 194 -0.32 2.35 -8.27
N GLY A 195 0.94 2.02 -7.92
CA GLY A 195 1.34 0.66 -7.54
C GLY A 195 0.56 0.06 -6.37
N ASN A 196 0.00 0.88 -5.47
CA ASN A 196 -0.87 0.42 -4.38
C ASN A 196 -2.32 0.91 -4.48
N CYS A 197 -2.75 1.32 -5.66
CA CYS A 197 -4.12 1.73 -5.95
C CYS A 197 -4.99 0.54 -6.37
N ALA A 198 -6.24 0.49 -5.89
CA ALA A 198 -7.26 -0.49 -6.28
C ALA A 198 -7.52 -0.53 -7.79
N GLU A 199 -7.42 0.62 -8.47
CA GLU A 199 -7.75 0.78 -9.88
C GLU A 199 -6.55 0.55 -10.82
N TYR A 200 -5.34 0.36 -10.28
CA TYR A 200 -4.15 0.15 -11.09
C TYR A 200 -4.14 -1.24 -11.73
N ILE A 201 -3.60 -1.32 -12.93
CA ILE A 201 -3.35 -2.57 -13.65
C ILE A 201 -1.83 -2.66 -13.78
N PRO A 202 -1.18 -3.60 -13.07
CA PRO A 202 0.27 -3.79 -13.15
C PRO A 202 0.77 -4.10 -14.55
N ASP A 203 2.09 -4.01 -14.75
CA ASP A 203 2.73 -4.43 -16.00
C ASP A 203 2.45 -5.91 -16.29
N GLU A 204 1.83 -6.18 -17.44
CA GLU A 204 1.41 -7.51 -17.90
C GLU A 204 2.31 -8.05 -19.02
N ASN A 205 3.21 -7.22 -19.56
CA ASN A 205 3.94 -7.53 -20.78
C ASN A 205 5.47 -7.32 -20.69
N GLY A 206 5.96 -6.79 -19.58
CA GLY A 206 7.37 -6.53 -19.31
C GLY A 206 7.89 -5.23 -19.92
N ASP A 207 7.01 -4.29 -20.26
CA ASP A 207 7.36 -2.97 -20.79
C ASP A 207 7.48 -1.90 -19.70
N THR A 208 7.42 -2.29 -18.43
CA THR A 208 7.49 -1.43 -17.24
C THR A 208 6.35 -0.43 -17.09
N TRP A 209 5.41 -0.41 -18.04
CA TRP A 209 4.21 0.40 -17.95
C TRP A 209 3.05 -0.42 -17.41
N GLY A 210 2.22 0.24 -16.61
CA GLY A 210 0.88 -0.27 -16.27
C GLY A 210 -0.21 0.47 -17.04
N ALA A 211 -1.44 0.20 -16.60
CA ALA A 211 -2.63 0.93 -17.00
C ALA A 211 -3.54 1.17 -15.76
N CYS A 212 -4.74 1.69 -15.98
CA CYS A 212 -5.72 1.93 -14.92
C CYS A 212 -7.13 1.52 -15.37
N ALA A 213 -7.98 0.94 -14.53
CA ALA A 213 -9.34 0.62 -14.98
C ALA A 213 -10.19 1.88 -15.27
N LYS A 214 -9.80 3.05 -14.75
CA LYS A 214 -10.56 4.32 -14.85
C LYS A 214 -9.89 5.44 -15.64
N VAL A 215 -8.58 5.38 -15.88
CA VAL A 215 -7.81 6.47 -16.51
C VAL A 215 -7.20 6.02 -17.84
N GLU A 216 -7.30 6.86 -18.86
CA GLU A 216 -6.75 6.59 -20.20
C GLU A 216 -5.21 6.72 -20.25
N GLY A 217 -4.63 6.26 -21.37
CA GLY A 217 -3.18 6.29 -21.56
C GLY A 217 -2.42 5.26 -20.74
N TYR A 218 -1.10 5.41 -20.80
CA TYR A 218 -0.12 4.65 -20.00
C TYR A 218 -0.02 5.26 -18.61
N VAL A 219 0.12 4.42 -17.58
CA VAL A 219 0.22 4.84 -16.18
C VAL A 219 1.43 4.17 -15.55
N ALA A 220 2.36 4.96 -15.02
CA ALA A 220 3.52 4.44 -14.32
C ALA A 220 3.11 3.95 -12.92
N VAL A 221 3.84 2.97 -12.39
CA VAL A 221 3.62 2.43 -11.05
C VAL A 221 3.82 3.49 -9.96
N GLU A 222 4.69 4.48 -10.21
CA GLU A 222 5.01 5.56 -9.28
C GLU A 222 4.07 6.78 -9.37
N ASP A 223 3.15 6.80 -10.32
CA ASP A 223 2.20 7.90 -10.47
C ASP A 223 1.19 7.96 -9.31
N TRP A 224 0.41 9.02 -9.27
CA TRP A 224 -0.75 9.19 -8.40
C TRP A 224 -1.81 10.03 -9.12
N CYS A 225 -3.08 9.80 -8.81
CA CYS A 225 -4.17 10.69 -9.22
C CYS A 225 -5.26 10.78 -8.15
N SER A 226 -6.13 11.77 -8.27
CA SER A 226 -7.22 12.03 -7.31
C SER A 226 -8.30 10.95 -7.21
N ILE A 227 -8.25 9.93 -8.08
CA ILE A 227 -9.14 8.75 -8.05
C ILE A 227 -8.57 7.65 -7.16
N TRP A 228 -7.35 7.81 -6.63
CA TRP A 228 -6.68 6.80 -5.81
C TRP A 228 -7.58 6.27 -4.69
N GLU A 229 -7.66 4.95 -4.60
CA GLU A 229 -8.33 4.21 -3.55
C GLU A 229 -7.42 3.06 -3.11
N HIS A 230 -7.37 2.80 -1.80
CA HIS A 230 -6.57 1.69 -1.27
C HIS A 230 -7.12 0.35 -1.76
N VAL A 231 -6.23 -0.63 -1.99
CA VAL A 231 -6.64 -2.02 -2.26
C VAL A 231 -7.32 -2.55 -0.99
N SER A 232 -8.64 -2.67 -0.99
CA SER A 232 -9.38 -3.35 0.08
C SER A 232 -9.79 -4.74 -0.40
N GLU A 233 -10.07 -5.66 0.53
CA GLU A 233 -10.70 -6.92 0.14
C GLU A 233 -11.96 -6.63 -0.70
N ALA A 234 -12.08 -7.29 -1.85
CA ALA A 234 -13.31 -7.25 -2.63
C ALA A 234 -14.48 -7.72 -1.74
N ALA A 235 -15.42 -6.82 -1.48
CA ALA A 235 -16.61 -7.06 -0.67
C ALA A 235 -17.54 -8.16 -1.22
#